data_AF-A0AA40G5Q4-F1
#
_entry.id   AF-A0AA40G5Q4-F1
#
_cell.length_a   1.000
_cell.length_b   1.000
_cell.length_c   1.000
_cell.angle_alpha   90.00
_cell.angle_beta   90.00
_cell.angle_gamma   90.00
#
_symmetry.space_group_name_H-M   'P 1'
#
loop_
_entity.id
_entity.type
_entity.pdbx_description
1 polymer ?
#
loop_
_entity_poly.entity_id
_entity_poly.type
_entity_poly.pdbx_seq_one_letter_code
_entity_poly.pdbx_strand_id
1 'polypeptide(L)'
;MSGGVYGGDEVGAIIFDVGHQSLRVGYGGEDTPKAEIPTTLGVWEDTVESLDSGQNVRKHYNIDVTAIQVRKKGTIVSRSVILSREIRLRLGV
;
A
#
# COMPACT_ATOMS: atom_id res chain seq x y z
N MET A 1 -13.23 28.87 44.71
CA MET A 1 -13.23 28.64 43.26
C MET A 1 -12.83 27.19 43.03
N SER A 2 -13.80 26.29 42.87
CA SER A 2 -13.52 24.90 42.53
C SER A 2 -13.03 24.86 41.09
N GLY A 3 -11.73 24.66 40.90
CA GLY A 3 -11.13 24.45 39.59
C GLY A 3 -11.82 23.26 38.94
N GLY A 4 -12.65 23.54 37.93
CA GLY A 4 -13.11 22.50 37.03
C GLY A 4 -11.87 21.88 36.42
N VAL A 5 -11.54 20.67 36.87
CA VAL A 5 -10.57 19.83 36.18
C VAL A 5 -11.20 19.57 34.82
N TYR A 6 -10.67 20.26 33.81
CA TYR A 6 -11.05 20.14 32.42
C TYR A 6 -10.52 18.80 31.89
N GLY A 7 -10.95 17.69 32.51
CA GLY A 7 -10.55 16.32 32.17
C GLY A 7 -11.29 15.81 30.94
N GLY A 8 -11.23 16.58 29.86
CA GLY A 8 -11.88 16.27 28.58
C GLY A 8 -10.89 16.00 27.44
N ASP A 9 -9.62 16.40 27.56
CA ASP A 9 -8.58 16.15 26.56
C ASP A 9 -7.89 14.77 26.74
N GLU A 10 -8.04 14.14 27.90
CA GLU A 10 -7.38 12.87 28.23
C GLU A 10 -8.14 11.63 27.71
N VAL A 11 -9.32 11.80 27.10
CA VAL A 11 -10.05 10.69 26.50
C VAL A 11 -9.45 10.42 25.12
N GLY A 12 -8.50 9.48 25.06
CA GLY A 12 -7.81 9.06 23.85
C GLY A 12 -8.78 8.58 22.75
N ALA A 13 -9.28 9.53 21.95
CA ALA A 13 -10.10 9.26 20.79
C ALA A 13 -9.21 9.14 19.55
N ILE A 14 -9.58 8.26 18.62
CA ILE A 14 -8.99 8.23 17.28
C ILE A 14 -9.98 8.93 16.35
N ILE A 15 -9.50 9.98 15.68
CA ILE A 15 -10.28 10.75 14.71
C ILE A 15 -9.93 10.24 13.33
N PHE A 16 -10.96 9.91 12.54
CA PHE A 16 -10.85 9.58 11.12
C PHE A 16 -11.53 10.67 10.29
N ASP A 17 -10.75 11.36 9.46
CA ASP A 17 -11.24 12.33 8.48
C ASP A 17 -11.05 11.73 7.08
N VAL A 18 -12.16 11.28 6.49
CA VAL A 18 -12.20 10.61 5.19
C VAL A 18 -12.43 11.65 4.10
N GLY A 19 -11.34 12.20 3.56
CA GLY A 19 -11.37 13.08 2.41
C GLY A 19 -11.32 12.34 1.08
N HIS A 20 -11.73 13.01 0.01
CA HIS A 20 -11.67 12.48 -1.36
C HIS A 20 -10.23 12.18 -1.81
N GLN A 21 -9.28 13.05 -1.45
CA GLN A 21 -7.86 12.91 -1.83
C GLN A 21 -7.04 12.19 -0.76
N SER A 22 -7.37 12.43 0.51
CA SER A 22 -6.58 11.98 1.66
C SER A 22 -7.47 11.50 2.80
N LEU A 23 -7.12 10.36 3.37
CA LEU A 23 -7.53 9.89 4.68
C LEU A 23 -6.58 10.47 5.72
N ARG A 24 -7.10 11.23 6.67
CA ARG A 24 -6.33 11.75 7.80
C ARG A 24 -6.75 11.05 9.07
N VAL A 25 -5.77 10.64 9.88
CA VAL A 25 -5.99 9.99 11.17
C VAL A 25 -5.12 10.64 12.23
N GLY A 26 -5.66 10.85 13.42
CA GLY A 26 -4.94 11.46 14.55
C GLY A 26 -5.66 11.19 15.87
N TYR A 27 -5.03 11.59 16.97
CA TYR A 27 -5.66 11.51 18.28
C TYR A 27 -6.47 12.77 18.58
N GLY A 28 -7.60 12.61 19.27
CA GLY A 28 -8.38 13.74 19.76
C GLY A 28 -7.54 14.58 20.72
N GLY A 29 -7.49 15.89 20.45
CA GLY A 29 -6.67 16.84 21.22
C GLY A 29 -5.30 17.14 20.60
N GLU A 30 -4.87 16.45 19.54
CA GLU A 30 -3.68 16.84 18.77
C GLU A 30 -4.02 17.90 17.71
N ASP A 31 -3.12 18.88 17.52
CA ASP A 31 -3.30 19.98 16.55
C ASP A 31 -3.17 19.53 15.09
N THR A 32 -2.48 18.40 14.85
CA THR A 32 -2.16 17.90 13.51
C THR A 32 -2.51 16.43 13.39
N PRO A 33 -3.01 15.96 12.22
CA PRO A 33 -3.21 14.55 11.99
C PRO A 33 -1.87 13.81 12.08
N LYS A 34 -1.89 12.62 12.70
CA LYS A 34 -0.72 11.78 12.87
C LYS A 34 -0.29 11.10 11.56
N ALA A 35 -1.25 10.75 10.72
CA ALA A 35 -0.99 10.22 9.39
C ALA A 35 -1.97 10.79 8.38
N GLU A 36 -1.45 11.01 7.18
CA GLU A 36 -2.20 11.38 5.99
C GLU A 36 -1.88 10.35 4.91
N ILE A 37 -2.90 9.62 4.47
CA ILE A 37 -2.79 8.49 3.55
C ILE A 37 -3.62 8.85 2.32
N PRO A 38 -3.14 8.67 1.07
CA PRO A 38 -3.96 8.91 -0.09
C PRO A 38 -5.20 8.00 -0.10
N THR A 39 -6.38 8.54 -0.42
CA THR A 39 -7.63 7.77 -0.54
C THR A 39 -7.71 6.96 -1.84
N THR A 40 -6.54 6.66 -2.44
CA THR A 40 -6.41 5.86 -3.66
C THR A 40 -5.66 4.57 -3.34
N LEU A 41 -6.21 3.45 -3.77
CA LEU A 41 -5.62 2.14 -3.57
C LEU A 41 -5.58 1.38 -4.90
N GLY A 42 -4.42 0.83 -5.24
CA GLY A 42 -4.28 -0.06 -6.39
C GLY A 42 -4.33 -1.52 -5.95
N VAL A 43 -5.07 -2.34 -6.70
CA VAL A 43 -5.21 -3.78 -6.46
C VAL A 43 -4.74 -4.56 -7.68
N TRP A 44 -3.97 -5.61 -7.46
CA TRP A 44 -3.68 -6.61 -8.50
C TRP A 44 -3.66 -8.02 -7.94
N GLU A 45 -3.84 -9.01 -8.81
CA GLU A 45 -3.97 -10.41 -8.44
C GLU A 45 -2.77 -11.22 -8.96
N ASP A 46 -2.21 -12.04 -8.08
CA ASP A 46 -1.23 -13.06 -8.42
C ASP A 46 -1.90 -14.43 -8.34
N THR A 47 -1.96 -15.13 -9.48
CA THR A 47 -2.48 -16.50 -9.52
C THR A 47 -1.32 -17.43 -9.19
N VAL A 48 -1.25 -17.89 -7.95
CA VAL A 48 -0.29 -18.94 -7.59
C VAL A 48 -0.86 -20.29 -8.02
N GLU A 49 -0.28 -20.88 -9.05
CA GLU A 49 -0.58 -22.26 -9.44
C GLU A 49 -0.07 -23.18 -8.34
N SER A 50 -0.99 -23.61 -7.48
CA SER A 50 -0.75 -24.62 -6.45
C SER A 50 -1.02 -25.98 -7.08
N LEU A 51 -0.16 -26.99 -6.81
CA LEU A 51 -0.31 -28.35 -7.34
C LEU A 51 -1.55 -29.08 -6.80
N ASP A 52 -2.14 -28.58 -5.71
CA ASP A 52 -3.44 -29.03 -5.21
C ASP A 52 -4.54 -28.22 -5.88
N SER A 53 -5.60 -28.90 -6.31
CA SER A 53 -6.70 -28.47 -7.19
C SER A 53 -7.55 -27.25 -6.76
N GLY A 54 -7.05 -26.36 -5.90
CA GLY A 54 -7.66 -25.10 -5.52
C GLY A 54 -6.89 -23.91 -6.11
N GLN A 55 -7.54 -23.12 -6.96
CA GLN A 55 -7.02 -21.83 -7.38
C GLN A 55 -6.95 -20.90 -6.17
N ASN A 56 -5.74 -20.58 -5.70
CA ASN A 56 -5.54 -19.60 -4.64
C ASN A 56 -5.15 -18.25 -5.29
N VAL A 57 -6.09 -17.30 -5.31
CA VAL A 57 -5.86 -15.96 -5.86
C VAL A 57 -5.33 -15.06 -4.74
N ARG A 58 -4.08 -14.60 -4.87
CA ARG A 58 -3.49 -13.65 -3.92
C ARG A 58 -3.74 -12.22 -4.39
N LYS A 59 -4.40 -11.41 -3.56
CA LYS A 59 -4.62 -9.99 -3.83
C LYS A 59 -3.50 -9.16 -3.20
N HIS A 60 -2.87 -8.32 -4.00
CA HIS A 60 -1.89 -7.35 -3.58
C HIS A 60 -2.53 -5.97 -3.53
N TYR A 61 -2.30 -5.25 -2.42
CA TYR A 61 -2.81 -3.91 -2.19
C TYR A 61 -1.63 -2.94 -2.15
N ASN A 62 -1.71 -1.88 -2.93
CA ASN A 62 -0.69 -0.85 -3.06
C ASN A 62 -1.30 0.50 -2.70
N ILE A 63 -0.70 1.18 -1.74
CA ILE A 63 -1.08 2.52 -1.29
C ILE A 63 0.10 3.44 -1.58
N ASP A 64 -0.19 4.69 -1.96
CA ASP A 64 0.83 5.71 -2.22
C ASP A 64 1.83 5.35 -3.34
N VAL A 65 1.32 4.76 -4.42
CA VAL A 65 2.14 4.40 -5.58
C VAL A 65 1.54 5.03 -6.84
N THR A 66 2.34 5.84 -7.55
CA THR A 66 1.89 6.51 -8.80
C THR A 66 1.67 5.52 -9.94
N ALA A 67 2.41 4.41 -9.98
CA ALA A 67 2.30 3.40 -11.02
C ALA A 67 2.58 2.00 -10.47
N ILE A 68 1.76 1.03 -10.87
CA ILE A 68 1.95 -0.37 -10.53
C ILE A 68 2.34 -1.13 -11.80
N GLN A 69 3.52 -1.74 -11.76
CA GLN A 69 4.04 -2.54 -12.87
C GLN A 69 3.72 -4.01 -12.63
N VAL A 70 2.61 -4.48 -13.20
CA VAL A 70 2.21 -5.89 -13.11
C VAL A 70 2.23 -6.51 -14.50
N ARG A 71 2.77 -7.72 -14.60
CA ARG A 71 2.71 -8.50 -15.83
C ARG A 71 1.30 -9.05 -16.01
N LYS A 72 0.70 -8.79 -17.17
CA LYS A 72 -0.60 -9.38 -17.51
C LYS A 72 -0.43 -10.90 -17.70
N LYS A 73 -1.40 -11.66 -17.19
CA LYS A 73 -1.49 -13.11 -17.41
C LYS A 73 -1.39 -13.43 -18.90
N GLY A 74 -0.58 -14.42 -19.27
CA GLY A 74 -0.33 -14.79 -20.67
C GLY A 74 0.67 -13.92 -21.42
N THR A 75 1.27 -12.90 -20.78
CA THR A 75 2.35 -12.14 -21.40
C THR A 75 3.65 -12.91 -21.31
N ILE A 76 4.07 -13.53 -22.41
CA ILE A 76 5.38 -14.16 -22.54
C ILE A 76 6.41 -13.03 -22.67
N VAL A 77 7.06 -12.68 -21.56
CA VAL A 77 8.29 -11.91 -21.64
C VAL A 77 9.41 -12.91 -21.86
N SER A 78 9.85 -13.05 -23.10
CA SER A 78 10.95 -13.95 -23.43
C SER A 78 12.18 -13.59 -22.60
N ARG A 79 12.55 -14.50 -21.69
CA ARG A 79 13.68 -14.36 -20.76
C ARG A 79 15.01 -14.18 -21.50
N SER A 80 15.07 -14.48 -22.80
CA SER A 80 16.26 -14.36 -23.64
C SER A 80 16.82 -12.92 -23.71
N VAL A 81 15.96 -11.90 -23.77
CA VAL A 81 16.42 -10.50 -23.92
C VAL A 81 16.96 -9.92 -22.60
N ILE A 82 16.37 -10.31 -21.47
CA ILE A 82 16.80 -9.83 -20.14
C ILE A 82 18.07 -10.56 -19.70
N LEU A 83 18.15 -11.88 -19.92
CA LEU A 83 19.35 -12.66 -19.60
C LEU A 83 20.57 -12.20 -20.42
N SER A 84 20.37 -11.83 -21.69
CA SER A 84 21.48 -11.33 -22.54
C SER A 84 22.03 -9.99 -22.04
N ARG A 85 21.19 -9.09 -21.54
CA ARG A 85 21.66 -7.83 -20.93
C ARG A 85 22.28 -8.04 -19.56
N GLU A 86 21.74 -8.93 -18.73
CA GLU A 86 22.26 -9.20 -17.38
C GLU A 86 23.57 -10.01 -17.39
N ILE A 87 23.71 -10.95 -18.33
CA ILE A 87 24.98 -11.66 -18.60
C ILE A 87 26.01 -10.69 -19.20
N ARG A 88 25.62 -9.80 -20.12
CA ARG A 88 26.55 -8.81 -20.70
C ARG A 88 27.01 -7.76 -19.69
N LEU A 89 26.12 -7.32 -18.80
CA LEU A 89 26.45 -6.40 -17.70
C LEU A 89 27.31 -7.06 -16.61
N ARG A 90 27.17 -8.37 -16.37
CA ARG A 90 28.05 -9.12 -15.45
C ARG A 90 29.37 -9.56 -16.06
N LEU A 91 29.48 -9.70 -17.39
CA LEU A 91 30.69 -10.17 -18.07
C LEU A 91 31.59 -9.06 -18.65
N GLY A 92 31.23 -7.78 -18.50
CA GLY A 92 32.18 -6.68 -18.76
C GLY A 92 32.80 -6.70 -20.16
N VAL A 93 31.97 -6.85 -21.20
CA VAL A 93 32.33 -6.56 -22.61
C VAL A 93 31.41 -5.50 -23.19
#